data_AF-A0A7S8N0G0-F1
#
_entry.id   AF-A0A7S8N0G0-F1
#
_cell.length_a   1.000
_cell.length_b   1.000
_cell.length_c   1.000
_cell.angle_alpha   90.00
_cell.angle_beta   90.00
_cell.angle_gamma   90.00
#
_symmetry.space_group_name_H-M   'P 1'
#
loop_
_entity.id
_entity.type
_entity.pdbx_description
1 polymer ?
#
loop_
_entity_poly.entity_id
_entity_poly.type
_entity_poly.pdbx_seq_one_letter_code
_entity_poly.pdbx_strand_id
1 'polypeptide(L)'
;MVAALLTALTLGVIQLGVATYVRNVVHDAAVEGAYHGALADTSTASAADRTREVITRAIGPEYGADVGTRVIAIDGQSVVEVTVRTGIPLVGLWPSGLQTEVTAHAPLESFDR
;
A
#
# COMPACT_ATOMS: atom_id res chain seq x y z
N MET A 1 -16.40 -4.97 -36.63
CA MET A 1 -15.52 -5.50 -35.54
C MET A 1 -16.14 -5.20 -34.18
N VAL A 2 -17.19 -5.92 -33.78
CA VAL A 2 -17.85 -5.68 -32.48
C VAL A 2 -17.21 -6.50 -31.37
N ALA A 3 -16.89 -7.77 -31.64
CA ALA A 3 -16.26 -8.67 -30.68
C ALA A 3 -14.90 -8.15 -30.18
N ALA A 4 -14.08 -7.57 -31.06
CA ALA A 4 -12.79 -6.99 -30.68
C ALA A 4 -12.93 -5.82 -29.71
N LEU A 5 -13.89 -4.90 -29.96
CA LEU A 5 -14.15 -3.76 -29.09
C LEU A 5 -14.68 -4.21 -27.73
N LEU A 6 -15.61 -5.17 -27.71
CA LEU A 6 -16.12 -5.73 -26.46
C LEU A 6 -15.02 -6.42 -25.66
N THR A 7 -14.15 -7.20 -26.31
CA THR A 7 -13.02 -7.87 -25.65
C THR A 7 -12.06 -6.84 -25.05
N ALA A 8 -11.71 -5.80 -25.80
CA ALA A 8 -10.85 -4.73 -25.30
C ALA A 8 -11.47 -4.00 -24.10
N LEU A 9 -12.77 -3.71 -24.16
CA LEU A 9 -13.51 -3.08 -23.05
C LEU A 9 -13.53 -3.98 -21.82
N THR A 10 -13.85 -5.26 -21.99
CA THR A 10 -13.85 -6.24 -20.88
C THR A 10 -12.48 -6.33 -20.22
N LEU A 11 -11.41 -6.42 -21.01
CA LEU A 11 -10.05 -6.41 -20.48
C LEU A 11 -9.74 -5.10 -19.76
N GLY A 12 -10.15 -3.95 -20.30
CA GLY A 12 -9.99 -2.65 -19.64
C GLY A 12 -10.67 -2.58 -18.27
N VAL A 13 -11.90 -3.10 -18.15
CA VAL A 13 -12.62 -3.16 -16.88
C VAL A 13 -11.93 -4.11 -15.89
N ILE A 14 -11.47 -5.27 -16.36
CA ILE A 14 -10.73 -6.22 -15.51
C ILE A 14 -9.42 -5.58 -15.02
N GLN A 15 -8.66 -4.94 -15.91
CA GLN A 15 -7.42 -4.26 -15.54
C GLN A 15 -7.67 -3.15 -14.51
N LEU A 16 -8.71 -2.34 -14.70
CA LEU A 16 -9.11 -1.32 -13.73
C LEU A 16 -9.44 -1.94 -12.37
N GLY A 17 -10.23 -3.02 -12.36
CA GLY A 17 -10.60 -3.72 -11.13
C GLY A 17 -9.38 -4.28 -10.39
N VAL A 18 -8.44 -4.90 -11.10
CA VAL A 18 -7.20 -5.44 -10.51
C VAL A 18 -6.30 -4.32 -9.98
N ALA A 19 -6.15 -3.22 -10.72
CA ALA A 19 -5.37 -2.07 -10.28
C ALA A 19 -5.96 -1.44 -9.01
N THR A 20 -7.28 -1.27 -8.95
CA THR A 20 -7.97 -0.79 -7.75
C THR A 20 -7.81 -1.76 -6.58
N TYR A 21 -7.97 -3.07 -6.82
CA TYR A 21 -7.79 -4.10 -5.80
C TYR A 21 -6.40 -4.03 -5.16
N VAL A 22 -5.33 -4.03 -5.96
CA VAL A 22 -3.95 -3.95 -5.45
C VAL A 22 -3.73 -2.67 -4.64
N ARG A 23 -4.13 -1.51 -5.16
CA ARG A 23 -3.97 -0.23 -4.45
C ARG A 23 -4.68 -0.26 -3.09
N ASN A 24 -5.87 -0.84 -3.03
CA ASN A 24 -6.64 -0.94 -1.79
C ASN A 24 -5.98 -1.89 -0.79
N VAL A 25 -5.54 -3.08 -1.23
CA VAL A 25 -4.82 -4.03 -0.36
C VAL A 25 -3.55 -3.40 0.22
N VAL A 26 -2.79 -2.69 -0.61
CA VAL A 26 -1.54 -2.02 -0.19
C VAL A 26 -1.84 -0.89 0.79
N HIS A 27 -2.90 -0.11 0.55
CA HIS A 27 -3.33 0.93 1.47
C HIS A 27 -3.80 0.34 2.81
N ASP A 28 -4.59 -0.73 2.79
CA ASP A 28 -5.04 -1.42 4.00
C ASP A 28 -3.86 -1.96 4.81
N ALA A 29 -2.86 -2.53 4.14
CA ALA A 29 -1.62 -2.98 4.78
C ALA A 29 -0.80 -1.80 5.36
N ALA A 30 -0.77 -0.65 4.67
CA ALA A 30 -0.09 0.55 5.17
C ALA A 30 -0.79 1.11 6.42
N VAL A 31 -2.13 1.09 6.45
CA VAL A 31 -2.92 1.46 7.64
C VAL A 31 -2.61 0.52 8.80
N GLU A 32 -2.66 -0.80 8.56
CA GLU A 32 -2.32 -1.79 9.58
C GLU A 32 -0.89 -1.59 10.11
N GLY A 33 0.07 -1.36 9.22
CA GLY A 33 1.45 -1.06 9.58
C GLY A 33 1.60 0.22 10.37
N ALA A 34 0.89 1.29 10.01
CA ALA A 34 0.93 2.55 10.73
C ALA A 34 0.42 2.39 12.15
N TYR A 35 -0.73 1.72 12.34
CA TYR A 35 -1.27 1.41 13.66
C TYR A 35 -0.33 0.50 14.45
N HIS A 36 0.26 -0.51 13.81
CA HIS A 36 1.25 -1.35 14.45
C HIS A 36 2.46 -0.52 14.94
N GLY A 37 2.95 0.38 14.09
CA GLY A 37 4.02 1.33 14.35
C GLY A 37 3.74 2.33 15.47
N ALA A 38 2.48 2.66 15.67
CA ALA A 38 2.03 3.65 16.63
C ALA A 38 1.89 3.11 18.05
N LEU A 39 1.94 1.79 18.24
CA LEU A 39 1.99 1.13 19.55
C LEU A 39 3.28 1.54 20.27
N ALA A 40 3.15 1.84 21.56
CA ALA A 40 4.23 2.41 22.36
C ALA A 40 5.46 1.49 22.57
N ASP A 41 5.32 0.18 22.38
CA ASP A 41 6.41 -0.80 22.46
C ASP A 41 7.01 -1.18 21.09
N THR A 42 6.60 -0.52 20.02
CA THR A 42 7.05 -0.82 18.66
C THR A 42 7.93 0.30 18.09
N SER A 43 8.90 -0.09 17.27
CA SER A 43 9.70 0.84 16.47
C SER A 43 9.08 1.11 15.10
N THR A 44 9.38 2.25 14.48
CA THR A 44 8.98 2.52 13.08
C THR A 44 9.48 1.47 12.10
N ALA A 45 10.62 0.82 12.36
CA ALA A 45 11.11 -0.29 11.54
C ALA A 45 10.15 -1.51 11.57
N SER A 46 9.55 -1.80 12.73
CA SER A 46 8.55 -2.86 12.89
C SER A 46 7.28 -2.58 12.05
N ALA A 47 6.90 -1.32 11.89
CA ALA A 47 5.79 -0.92 11.00
C ALA A 47 6.07 -1.28 9.53
N ALA A 48 7.32 -1.09 9.06
CA ALA A 48 7.72 -1.39 7.70
C ALA A 48 7.67 -2.90 7.45
N ASP A 49 8.21 -3.69 8.38
CA ASP A 49 8.24 -5.14 8.31
C ASP A 49 6.83 -5.73 8.34
N ARG A 50 5.96 -5.21 9.21
CA ARG A 50 4.56 -5.63 9.28
C ARG A 50 3.81 -5.35 7.99
N THR A 51 3.96 -4.13 7.46
CA THR A 51 3.34 -3.75 6.17
C THR A 51 3.78 -4.69 5.06
N ARG A 52 5.09 -4.97 4.97
CA ARG A 52 5.66 -5.87 3.96
C ARG A 52 5.14 -7.30 4.11
N GLU A 53 5.02 -7.81 5.33
CA GLU A 53 4.48 -9.14 5.62
C GLU A 53 3.03 -9.26 5.13
N VAL A 54 2.18 -8.27 5.45
CA VAL A 54 0.76 -8.26 5.05
C VAL A 54 0.63 -8.21 3.53
N ILE A 55 1.34 -7.30 2.86
CA ILE A 55 1.33 -7.20 1.39
C ILE A 55 1.79 -8.51 0.75
N THR A 56 2.91 -9.06 1.22
CA THR A 56 3.51 -10.29 0.67
C THR A 56 2.54 -11.46 0.75
N ARG A 57 1.81 -11.58 1.87
CA ARG A 57 0.80 -12.64 2.06
C ARG A 57 -0.44 -12.44 1.20
N ALA A 58 -0.86 -11.20 0.99
CA ALA A 58 -2.09 -10.89 0.28
C ALA A 58 -1.94 -10.98 -1.25
N ILE A 59 -0.87 -10.38 -1.79
CA ILE A 59 -0.72 -10.17 -3.24
C ILE A 59 0.68 -10.47 -3.80
N GLY A 60 1.63 -10.88 -2.95
CA GLY A 60 2.97 -11.30 -3.37
C GLY A 60 4.09 -10.33 -3.01
N PRO A 61 5.34 -10.83 -2.92
CA PRO A 61 6.49 -10.06 -2.44
C PRO A 61 6.87 -8.87 -3.35
N GLU A 62 6.56 -8.93 -4.64
CA GLU A 62 6.88 -7.88 -5.61
C GLU A 62 6.16 -6.55 -5.33
N TYR A 63 5.03 -6.58 -4.62
CA TYR A 63 4.26 -5.38 -4.26
C TYR A 63 4.72 -4.75 -2.94
N GLY A 64 5.55 -5.44 -2.14
CA GLY A 64 6.02 -4.99 -0.81
C GLY A 64 7.50 -4.57 -0.77
N ALA A 65 8.11 -4.35 -1.94
CA ALA A 65 9.56 -4.10 -2.04
C ALA A 65 9.98 -2.74 -1.47
N ASP A 66 9.17 -1.70 -1.67
CA ASP A 66 9.47 -0.32 -1.27
C ASP A 66 8.44 0.19 -0.25
N VAL A 67 8.81 0.05 1.02
CA VAL A 67 8.02 0.49 2.18
C VAL A 67 8.87 1.42 3.02
N GLY A 68 8.43 2.67 3.17
CA GLY A 68 9.03 3.69 4.02
C GLY A 68 8.17 3.99 5.24
N THR A 69 8.82 4.32 6.34
CA THR A 69 8.14 4.64 7.61
C THR A 69 8.81 5.82 8.28
N ARG A 70 8.03 6.76 8.81
CA ARG A 70 8.55 7.90 9.57
C ARG A 70 7.55 8.36 10.63
N VAL A 71 8.06 8.96 11.70
CA VAL A 71 7.22 9.73 12.62
C VAL A 71 7.20 11.17 12.11
N ILE A 72 6.00 11.73 11.97
CA ILE A 72 5.78 13.13 11.59
C ILE A 72 4.88 13.80 12.62
N ALA A 73 4.86 15.13 12.62
CA ALA A 73 3.92 15.90 13.41
C ALA A 73 2.79 16.42 12.50
N ILE A 74 1.54 16.07 12.80
CA ILE A 74 0.34 16.62 12.16
C ILE A 74 -0.44 17.35 13.23
N ASP A 75 -0.69 18.66 13.03
CA ASP A 75 -1.42 19.51 13.98
C ASP A 75 -0.88 19.43 15.44
N GLY A 76 0.44 19.26 15.58
CA GLY A 76 1.13 19.14 16.88
C GLY A 76 1.05 17.76 17.52
N GLN A 77 0.40 16.78 16.89
CA GLN A 77 0.37 15.39 17.34
C GLN A 77 1.40 14.54 16.61
N SER A 78 2.10 13.67 17.33
CA SER A 78 3.01 12.70 16.73
C SER A 78 2.21 11.60 16.04
N VAL A 79 2.52 11.34 14.78
CA VAL A 79 1.83 10.39 13.91
C VAL A 79 2.86 9.53 13.22
N VAL A 80 2.63 8.22 13.20
CA VAL A 80 3.38 7.29 12.37
C VAL A 80 2.81 7.32 10.97
N GLU A 81 3.65 7.65 10.00
CA GLU A 81 3.35 7.59 8.58
C GLU A 81 4.02 6.37 7.96
N VAL A 82 3.25 5.60 7.19
CA VAL A 82 3.73 4.51 6.35
C VAL A 82 3.44 4.86 4.90
N THR A 83 4.47 4.82 4.06
CA THR A 83 4.38 5.05 2.61
C THR A 83 4.81 3.80 1.88
N VAL A 84 4.00 3.34 0.92
CA VAL A 84 4.32 2.19 0.08
C VAL A 84 4.29 2.60 -1.37
N ARG A 85 5.39 2.29 -2.09
CA ARG A 85 5.48 2.46 -3.54
C ARG A 85 5.48 1.10 -4.20
N THR A 86 4.57 0.91 -5.15
CA THR A 86 4.36 -0.39 -5.79
C THR A 86 3.96 -0.26 -7.25
N GLY A 87 4.25 -1.30 -8.04
CA GLY A 87 3.87 -1.37 -9.44
C GLY A 87 2.37 -1.47 -9.67
N ILE A 88 1.90 -0.92 -10.80
CA ILE A 88 0.53 -1.13 -11.27
C ILE A 88 0.44 -2.45 -12.03
N PRO A 89 -0.46 -3.38 -11.65
CA PRO A 89 -0.61 -4.68 -12.30
C PRO A 89 -1.30 -4.53 -13.66
N LEU A 90 -0.54 -4.22 -14.71
CA LEU A 90 -1.03 -4.19 -16.08
C LEU A 90 -0.79 -5.53 -16.77
N VAL A 91 -1.82 -6.03 -17.46
CA VAL A 91 -1.75 -7.28 -18.23
C VAL A 91 -1.27 -6.97 -19.64
N GLY A 92 -0.08 -7.45 -20.04
CA GLY A 92 0.51 -7.24 -21.37
C GLY A 92 2.02 -7.54 -21.45
N LEU A 93 2.59 -7.47 -22.65
CA LEU A 93 4.02 -7.76 -22.94
C LEU A 93 5.00 -6.66 -22.48
N TRP A 94 4.51 -5.52 -21.99
CA TRP A 94 5.35 -4.41 -21.56
C TRP A 94 5.42 -4.31 -20.04
N PRO A 95 6.62 -4.28 -19.44
CA PRO A 95 6.78 -3.73 -18.11
C PRO A 95 6.29 -2.28 -18.17
N SER A 96 5.21 -1.97 -17.48
CA SER A 96 4.61 -0.64 -17.56
C SER A 96 5.53 0.44 -16.98
N GLY A 97 6.43 0.06 -16.06
CA GLY A 97 7.24 0.99 -15.26
C GLY A 97 6.39 1.91 -14.37
N LEU A 98 5.07 1.78 -14.43
CA LEU A 98 4.13 2.63 -13.70
C LEU A 98 4.11 2.18 -12.24
N GLN A 99 4.30 3.14 -11.36
CA GLN A 99 4.23 2.97 -9.92
C GLN A 99 3.06 3.76 -9.37
N THR A 100 2.51 3.31 -8.27
CA THR A 100 1.57 4.04 -7.43
C THR A 100 2.14 4.17 -6.03
N GLU A 101 1.79 5.25 -5.35
CA GLU A 101 2.19 5.51 -3.97
C GLU A 101 0.92 5.61 -3.12
N VAL A 102 0.95 4.94 -1.97
CA VAL A 102 -0.07 5.06 -0.94
C VAL A 102 0.59 5.47 0.37
N THR A 103 -0.10 6.30 1.13
CA THR A 103 0.36 6.79 2.43
C THR A 103 -0.76 6.61 3.44
N ALA A 104 -0.39 6.12 4.63
CA ALA A 104 -1.30 5.93 5.75
C ALA A 104 -0.70 6.53 7.02
N HIS A 105 -1.58 6.94 7.94
CA HIS A 105 -1.24 7.67 9.16
C HIS A 105 -1.93 7.03 10.37
N ALA A 106 -1.20 6.91 11.47
CA ALA A 106 -1.76 6.51 12.76
C ALA A 106 -1.20 7.38 13.90
N PRO A 107 -2.04 7.91 14.79
CA PRO A 107 -1.59 8.72 15.94
C PRO A 107 -0.78 7.86 16.90
N LEU A 108 0.37 8.37 17.33
CA LEU A 108 1.29 7.67 18.21
C LEU A 108 0.69 7.59 19.62
N GLU A 109 0.61 6.37 20.18
CA GLU A 109 0.11 6.18 21.54
C GLU A 109 1.19 6.62 22.54
N SER A 110 0.84 7.57 23.43
CA SER A 110 1.68 7.97 24.56
C SER A 110 1.04 7.46 25.86
N PHE A 111 1.81 6.75 26.69
CA PHE A 111 1.33 6.21 27.97
C PHE A 111 1.05 7.28 29.06
N ASP A 112 1.18 8.57 28.76
CA ASP A 112 0.85 9.64 29.71
C ASP A 112 -0.67 9.86 29.78
N ARG A 113 -1.35 9.09 30.63
CA ARG A 113 -2.64 9.47 31.23
C ARG A 113 -2.72 9.02 32.69
#